data_AF-A0A7J0DAB7-F1
#
_entry.id   AF-A0A7J0DAB7-F1
#
_cell.length_a   1.000
_cell.length_b   1.000
_cell.length_c   1.000
_cell.angle_alpha   90.00
_cell.angle_beta   90.00
_cell.angle_gamma   90.00
#
_symmetry.space_group_name_H-M   'P 1'
#
loop_
_entity.id
_entity.type
_entity.pdbx_description
1 polymer ?
#
loop_
_entity_poly.entity_id
_entity_poly.type
_entity_poly.pdbx_seq_one_letter_code
_entity_poly.pdbx_strand_id
1 'polypeptide(L)'
;MASPLPPNDKKSIGRVFYPIGYGADPTGAQDSSDAIMSAVSDAFQVQNELELLGEIKDLGGVVINLEGGNYKITKPIRFPPGVGNVLVTLSLSALHLSSGFSYHILVLI
;
A
#
# COMPACT_ATOMS: atom_id res chain seq x y z
N MET A 1 -27.86 4.40 11.39
CA MET A 1 -27.19 3.22 10.78
C MET A 1 -26.45 3.75 9.57
N ALA A 2 -25.12 3.81 9.61
CA ALA A 2 -24.33 4.30 8.47
C ALA A 2 -24.31 3.20 7.41
N SER A 3 -24.69 3.54 6.18
CA SER A 3 -24.63 2.61 5.04
C SER A 3 -23.18 2.15 4.83
N PRO A 4 -22.95 0.86 4.52
CA PRO A 4 -21.62 0.41 4.12
C PRO A 4 -21.22 1.19 2.86
N LEU A 5 -20.01 1.78 2.89
CA LEU A 5 -19.45 2.43 1.71
C LEU A 5 -19.39 1.41 0.56
N PRO A 6 -19.71 1.81 -0.68
CA PRO A 6 -19.60 0.90 -1.82
C PRO A 6 -18.16 0.36 -1.90
N PRO A 7 -17.96 -0.92 -2.27
CA PRO A 7 -16.63 -1.44 -2.57
C PRO A 7 -16.02 -0.54 -3.63
N ASN A 8 -14.98 0.20 -3.29
CA ASN A 8 -14.24 0.96 -4.27
C ASN A 8 -13.31 -0.06 -4.95
N ASP A 9 -13.84 -0.80 -5.94
CA ASP A 9 -13.15 -1.87 -6.70
C ASP A 9 -11.97 -1.35 -7.56
N LYS A 10 -11.54 -0.11 -7.35
CA LYS A 10 -10.46 0.49 -8.11
C LYS A 10 -9.12 0.07 -7.53
N LYS A 11 -8.47 -0.82 -8.27
CA LYS A 11 -7.09 -1.26 -8.07
C LYS A 11 -6.09 -0.09 -7.98
N SER A 12 -6.32 0.98 -8.74
CA SER A 12 -5.49 2.20 -8.70
C SER A 12 -6.21 3.46 -9.19
N ILE A 13 -5.69 4.62 -8.78
CA ILE A 13 -6.02 5.95 -9.33
C ILE A 13 -4.70 6.67 -9.57
N GLY A 14 -4.35 6.92 -10.83
CA GLY A 14 -3.05 7.49 -11.19
C GLY A 14 -1.90 6.58 -10.75
N ARG A 15 -0.97 7.11 -9.95
CA ARG A 15 0.15 6.35 -9.36
C ARG A 15 -0.15 5.84 -7.95
N VAL A 16 -1.40 5.91 -7.51
CA VAL A 16 -1.85 5.41 -6.20
C VAL A 16 -2.49 4.03 -6.39
N PHE A 17 -1.98 3.03 -5.70
CA PHE A 17 -2.43 1.64 -5.74
C PHE A 17 -3.05 1.25 -4.40
N TYR A 18 -4.21 0.60 -4.45
CA TYR A 18 -5.02 0.30 -3.27
C TYR A 18 -5.12 -1.22 -3.08
N PRO A 19 -4.45 -1.81 -2.06
CA PRO A 19 -4.49 -3.26 -1.81
C PRO A 19 -5.91 -3.85 -1.70
N ILE A 20 -6.90 -3.07 -1.22
CA ILE A 20 -8.31 -3.52 -1.17
C ILE A 20 -8.82 -3.88 -2.57
N GLY A 21 -8.45 -3.12 -3.61
CA GLY A 21 -8.78 -3.42 -5.01
C GLY A 21 -8.10 -4.68 -5.56
N TYR A 22 -7.17 -5.28 -4.81
CA TYR A 22 -6.54 -6.57 -5.09
C TYR A 22 -7.07 -7.71 -4.19
N GLY A 23 -8.09 -7.44 -3.37
CA GLY A 23 -8.67 -8.40 -2.44
C GLY A 23 -8.04 -8.41 -1.04
N ALA A 24 -7.29 -7.38 -0.66
CA ALA A 24 -6.83 -7.25 0.72
C ALA A 24 -8.03 -7.01 1.65
N ASP A 25 -7.99 -7.60 2.84
CA ASP A 25 -9.04 -7.51 3.84
C ASP A 25 -8.69 -6.47 4.92
N PRO A 26 -9.30 -5.26 4.90
CA PRO A 26 -9.02 -4.20 5.87
C PRO A 26 -9.61 -4.49 7.26
N THR A 27 -10.32 -5.60 7.46
CA THR A 27 -10.83 -6.01 8.78
C THR A 27 -9.81 -6.83 9.57
N GLY A 28 -8.85 -7.46 8.89
CA GLY A 28 -7.82 -8.30 9.48
C GLY A 28 -8.29 -9.72 9.77
N ALA A 29 -9.49 -10.10 9.33
CA ALA A 29 -10.01 -11.46 9.49
C ALA A 29 -9.26 -12.47 8.61
N GLN A 30 -8.95 -12.08 7.37
CA GLN A 30 -8.25 -12.88 6.38
C GLN A 30 -6.83 -12.38 6.12
N ASP A 31 -5.94 -13.30 5.72
CA ASP A 31 -4.59 -12.93 5.32
C ASP A 31 -4.63 -12.09 4.02
N SER A 32 -3.98 -10.94 4.08
CA SER A 32 -3.91 -9.96 2.97
C SER A 32 -2.56 -9.97 2.24
N SER A 33 -1.64 -10.86 2.62
CA SER A 33 -0.27 -10.87 2.10
C SER A 33 -0.19 -10.94 0.58
N ASP A 34 -0.94 -11.85 -0.05
CA ASP A 34 -0.88 -12.07 -1.51
C ASP A 34 -1.55 -10.92 -2.29
N ALA A 35 -2.60 -10.32 -1.73
CA ALA A 35 -3.26 -9.15 -2.31
C ALA A 35 -2.35 -7.91 -2.24
N ILE A 36 -1.69 -7.67 -1.10
CA ILE A 36 -0.71 -6.59 -0.94
C ILE A 36 0.48 -6.80 -1.88
N MET A 37 0.98 -8.03 -2.01
CA MET A 37 2.05 -8.34 -2.96
C MET A 37 1.64 -8.13 -4.42
N SER A 38 0.38 -8.42 -4.75
CA SER A 38 -0.16 -8.12 -6.08
C SER A 38 -0.21 -6.61 -6.34
N ALA A 39 -0.57 -5.81 -5.33
CA ALA A 39 -0.52 -4.36 -5.39
C ALA A 39 0.90 -3.83 -5.61
N VAL A 40 1.87 -4.35 -4.87
CA VAL A 40 3.29 -4.05 -5.05
C VAL A 40 3.74 -4.40 -6.47
N SER A 41 3.41 -5.60 -6.98
CA SER A 41 3.88 -6.04 -8.30
C SER A 41 3.41 -5.11 -9.42
N ASP A 42 2.17 -4.66 -9.37
CA ASP A 42 1.62 -3.72 -10.35
C ASP A 42 2.21 -2.32 -10.18
N ALA A 43 2.35 -1.86 -8.94
CA ALA A 43 2.90 -0.54 -8.64
C ALA A 43 4.33 -0.37 -9.17
N PHE A 44 5.12 -1.45 -9.19
CA PHE A 44 6.51 -1.45 -9.65
C PHE A 44 6.65 -1.60 -11.17
N GLN A 45 5.56 -1.86 -11.89
CA GLN A 45 5.53 -1.83 -13.36
C GLN A 45 5.36 -0.42 -13.93
N VAL A 46 5.10 0.58 -13.08
CA VAL A 46 5.01 1.98 -13.53
C VAL A 46 6.28 2.37 -14.29
N GLN A 47 6.10 2.85 -15.50
CA GLN A 47 7.19 3.34 -16.34
C GLN A 47 7.48 4.80 -16.00
N ASN A 48 8.77 5.11 -15.93
CA ASN A 48 9.29 6.44 -15.76
C ASN A 48 10.69 6.43 -16.38
N GLU A 49 11.05 7.50 -17.09
CA GLU A 49 12.32 7.59 -17.82
C GLU A 49 13.47 8.14 -16.96
N LEU A 50 13.20 8.38 -15.68
CA LEU A 50 14.15 8.96 -14.74
C LEU A 50 14.80 7.88 -13.86
N GLU A 51 16.01 8.17 -13.44
CA GLU A 51 16.78 7.39 -12.48
C GLU A 51 17.12 8.30 -11.29
N LEU A 52 17.19 7.73 -10.08
CA LEU A 52 17.57 8.49 -8.88
C LEU A 52 19.10 8.63 -8.79
N LEU A 53 19.80 7.49 -8.75
CA LEU A 53 21.26 7.42 -8.72
C LEU A 53 21.72 6.06 -9.26
N GLY A 54 22.60 6.06 -10.27
CA GLY A 54 23.03 4.84 -10.94
C GLY A 54 21.84 4.08 -11.54
N GLU A 55 21.87 2.75 -11.49
CA GLU A 55 20.82 1.87 -12.04
C GLU A 55 19.54 1.80 -11.17
N ILE A 56 19.30 2.78 -10.29
CA ILE A 56 18.08 2.86 -9.48
C ILE A 56 17.01 3.60 -10.26
N LYS A 57 16.03 2.86 -10.78
CA LYS A 57 14.88 3.42 -11.50
C LYS A 57 14.01 4.25 -10.55
N ASP A 58 13.69 5.49 -10.94
CA ASP A 58 12.76 6.34 -10.20
C ASP A 58 11.32 5.94 -10.53
N LEU A 59 10.50 5.54 -9.55
CA LEU A 59 9.08 5.27 -9.79
C LEU A 59 8.22 6.54 -9.81
N GLY A 60 8.82 7.71 -9.58
CA GLY A 60 8.21 9.03 -9.69
C GLY A 60 7.00 9.20 -8.77
N GLY A 61 7.16 8.83 -7.49
CA GLY A 61 6.17 9.04 -6.45
C GLY A 61 5.01 8.05 -6.49
N VAL A 62 5.28 6.77 -6.80
CA VAL A 62 4.27 5.71 -6.66
C VAL A 62 3.83 5.62 -5.20
N VAL A 63 2.52 5.50 -4.98
CA VAL A 63 1.94 5.38 -3.64
C VAL A 63 1.21 4.05 -3.52
N ILE A 64 1.57 3.23 -2.55
CA ILE A 64 0.76 2.09 -2.11
C ILE A 64 -0.01 2.55 -0.87
N ASN A 65 -1.30 2.84 -1.05
CA ASN A 65 -2.16 3.33 0.02
C ASN A 65 -2.99 2.16 0.56
N LEU A 66 -2.64 1.69 1.75
CA LEU A 66 -3.38 0.67 2.50
C LEU A 66 -4.70 1.22 3.07
N GLU A 67 -5.01 2.49 2.84
CA GLU A 67 -6.20 3.16 3.39
C GLU A 67 -6.26 2.98 4.92
N GLY A 68 -7.45 3.10 5.51
CA GLY A 68 -7.65 2.74 6.92
C GLY A 68 -7.95 1.25 7.08
N GLY A 69 -7.73 0.71 8.27
CA GLY A 69 -8.08 -0.68 8.61
C GLY A 69 -6.95 -1.42 9.31
N ASN A 70 -7.20 -2.71 9.56
CA ASN A 70 -6.22 -3.65 10.08
C ASN A 70 -6.00 -4.75 9.03
N TYR A 71 -4.76 -4.95 8.60
CA TYR A 71 -4.43 -5.97 7.62
C TYR A 71 -3.63 -7.08 8.29
N LYS A 72 -4.13 -8.31 8.20
CA LYS A 72 -3.37 -9.47 8.65
C LYS A 72 -2.34 -9.81 7.57
N ILE A 73 -1.08 -9.85 7.95
CA ILE A 73 0.04 -10.20 7.07
C ILE A 73 0.71 -11.44 7.68
N THR A 74 0.67 -12.56 6.97
CA THR A 74 1.30 -13.81 7.39
C THR A 74 2.55 -14.17 6.59
N LYS A 75 2.83 -13.45 5.49
CA LYS A 75 4.01 -13.64 4.64
C LYS A 75 4.77 -12.31 4.47
N PRO A 76 6.10 -12.32 4.26
CA PRO A 76 6.86 -11.10 4.02
C PRO A 76 6.38 -10.34 2.78
N ILE A 77 6.19 -9.01 2.90
CA ILE A 77 5.98 -8.12 1.76
C ILE A 77 7.36 -7.70 1.23
N ARG A 78 7.72 -8.12 0.02
CA ARG A 78 9.05 -7.89 -0.56
C ARG A 78 8.96 -6.92 -1.72
N PHE A 79 9.78 -5.87 -1.67
CA PHE A 79 9.87 -4.92 -2.76
C PHE A 79 10.95 -5.37 -3.76
N PRO A 80 10.67 -5.32 -5.07
CA PRO A 80 11.70 -5.50 -6.08
C PRO A 80 12.90 -4.57 -5.84
N PRO A 81 14.14 -5.04 -6.02
CA PRO A 81 15.34 -4.21 -5.90
C PRO A 81 15.51 -3.26 -7.10
N GLY A 82 16.43 -2.29 -7.00
CA GLY A 82 16.82 -1.42 -8.12
C GLY A 82 15.82 -0.33 -8.48
N VAL A 83 14.94 0.03 -7.55
CA VAL A 83 13.90 1.03 -7.73
C VAL A 83 13.78 1.90 -6.48
N GLY A 84 13.32 3.13 -6.63
CA GLY A 84 13.09 4.05 -5.51
C GLY A 84 11.93 5.01 -5.76
N ASN A 85 11.73 5.95 -4.83
CA ASN A 85 10.62 6.92 -4.87
C ASN A 85 9.22 6.27 -4.82
N VAL A 86 9.05 5.37 -3.85
CA VAL A 86 7.79 4.72 -3.52
C VAL A 86 7.40 5.11 -2.10
N LEU A 87 6.14 5.50 -1.91
CA LEU A 87 5.54 5.76 -0.61
C LEU A 87 4.56 4.64 -0.25
N VAL A 88 4.73 4.05 0.93
CA VAL A 88 3.70 3.20 1.54
C VAL A 88 3.00 4.01 2.61
N THR A 89 1.68 4.08 2.56
CA THR A 89 0.91 4.90 3.50
C THR A 89 -0.35 4.19 4.00
N LEU A 90 -0.77 4.56 5.20
CA LEU A 90 -2.03 4.18 5.83
C LEU A 90 -2.85 5.47 5.99
N SER A 91 -4.11 5.44 5.61
CA SER A 91 -5.02 6.58 5.80
C SER A 91 -5.70 6.45 7.16
N LEU A 92 -5.33 7.30 8.12
CA LEU A 92 -6.07 7.42 9.37
C LEU A 92 -7.33 8.25 9.11
N SER A 93 -8.51 7.63 9.22
CA SER A 93 -9.75 8.38 9.42
C SER A 93 -9.70 9.04 10.82
N ALA A 94 -9.94 10.35 10.87
CA ALA A 94 -9.79 11.18 12.05
C ALA A 94 -10.47 10.63 13.33
N LEU A 95 -9.66 10.53 14.40
CA LEU A 95 -10.01 10.59 15.83
C LEU A 95 -11.10 9.63 16.38
N HIS A 96 -10.67 8.45 16.84
CA HIS A 96 -11.00 8.00 18.20
C HIS A 96 -9.78 7.28 18.79
N LEU A 97 -8.99 8.00 19.60
CA LEU A 97 -7.81 7.47 20.28
C LEU A 97 -8.25 6.55 21.42
N SER A 98 -8.24 5.23 21.22
CA SER A 98 -8.09 4.28 22.33
C SER A 98 -6.60 3.93 22.47
N SER A 99 -6.05 4.19 23.65
CA SER A 99 -4.67 3.93 24.04
C SER A 99 -4.27 2.48 23.77
N GLY A 100 -3.34 2.25 22.82
CA GLY A 100 -2.80 0.90 22.58
C GLY A 100 -1.98 0.68 21.31
N PHE A 101 -1.84 1.65 20.41
CA PHE A 101 -1.14 1.40 19.14
C PHE A 101 0.37 1.63 19.26
N SER A 102 1.14 0.56 19.06
CA SER A 102 2.60 0.59 18.85
C SER A 102 2.85 0.80 17.36
N TYR A 103 3.55 1.87 16.99
CA TYR A 103 3.76 2.26 15.60
C TYR A 103 5.20 1.99 15.17
N HIS A 104 5.39 1.14 14.17
CA HIS A 104 6.56 1.20 13.29
C HIS A 104 6.18 0.68 11.91
N ILE A 105 6.42 1.48 10.87
CA ILE A 105 7.39 1.18 9.80
C ILE A 105 7.59 2.47 8.98
N LEU A 106 8.82 2.98 9.06
CA LEU A 106 9.42 3.91 8.11
C LEU A 106 10.22 3.05 7.14
N VAL A 107 9.92 3.07 5.84
CA VAL A 107 10.90 2.64 4.83
C VAL A 107 11.19 3.85 3.94
N LEU A 108 12.32 4.49 4.24
CA LEU A 108 13.05 5.32 3.29
C LEU A 108 14.06 4.40 2.60
N ILE A 109 14.00 4.33 1.28
CA ILE A 109 15.11 3.95 0.40
C ILE A 109 15.28 5.05 -0.64
#